data_AF-A0A3S1EWW2-F1
#
_entry.id   AF-A0A3S1EWW2-F1
#
_cell.length_a   1.000
_cell.length_b   1.000
_cell.length_c   1.000
_cell.angle_alpha   90.00
_cell.angle_beta   90.00
_cell.angle_gamma   90.00
#
_symmetry.space_group_name_H-M   'P 1'
#
loop_
_entity.id
_entity.type
_entity.pdbx_description
1 polymer ?
#
loop_
_entity_poly.entity_id
_entity_poly.type
_entity_poly.pdbx_seq_one_letter_code
_entity_poly.pdbx_strand_id
1 'polypeptide(L)'
;MARITRAAYAQMYGPTVGDKVRLADTELFIEVEKDLTIHGEEVKFGGGKVIRDGMGQSQVSRAQGAVDTVITNALVIDASAGIFKADIGLRDGRIAAIGKAGNPDTQDGVTIIIGPGTEIIAGEGKILTSGGFDAHIHFICPQQIEEALMSGITTMLGGGTGPAHGTLATTCTPGPWHMARMIQSFDAFPMNIGLSGKG
;
A
#
# COMPACT_ATOMS: atom_id res chain seq x y z
N MET A 1 4.17 -13.58 32.68
CA MET A 1 3.97 -12.80 31.44
C MET A 1 4.33 -11.35 31.69
N ALA A 2 5.10 -10.75 30.79
CA ALA A 2 5.31 -9.30 30.77
C ALA A 2 4.00 -8.57 30.42
N ARG A 3 3.87 -7.31 30.83
CA ARG A 3 2.71 -6.46 30.53
C ARG A 3 3.20 -5.11 29.98
N ILE A 4 2.44 -4.55 29.06
CA ILE A 4 2.66 -3.21 28.48
C ILE A 4 1.34 -2.45 28.48
N THR A 5 1.39 -1.13 28.64
CA THR A 5 0.19 -0.28 28.53
C THR A 5 -0.21 -0.11 27.07
N ARG A 6 -1.51 0.06 26.77
CA ARG A 6 -1.99 0.31 25.39
C ARG A 6 -1.33 1.54 24.75
N ALA A 7 -1.12 2.61 25.51
CA ALA A 7 -0.46 3.82 25.01
C ALA A 7 0.99 3.54 24.56
N ALA A 8 1.78 2.81 25.37
CA ALA A 8 3.14 2.44 25.00
C ALA A 8 3.17 1.46 23.82
N TYR A 9 2.21 0.53 23.77
CA TYR A 9 2.03 -0.38 22.64
C TYR A 9 1.76 0.39 21.33
N ALA A 10 0.80 1.31 21.36
CA ALA A 10 0.43 2.10 20.19
C ALA A 10 1.59 2.99 19.67
N GLN A 11 2.40 3.53 20.57
CA GLN A 11 3.62 4.27 20.20
C GLN A 11 4.68 3.38 19.55
N MET A 12 4.73 2.09 19.91
CA MET A 12 5.75 1.17 19.42
C MET A 12 5.31 0.44 18.14
N TYR A 13 4.06 0.02 18.05
CA TYR A 13 3.57 -0.87 17.00
C TYR A 13 2.32 -0.35 16.29
N GLY A 14 1.86 0.87 16.61
CA GLY A 14 0.56 1.36 16.13
C GLY A 14 -0.63 0.78 16.91
N PRO A 15 -1.84 1.31 16.66
CA PRO A 15 -3.06 0.93 17.37
C PRO A 15 -3.44 -0.55 17.15
N THR A 16 -4.19 -1.12 18.09
CA THR A 16 -4.74 -2.49 17.98
C THR A 16 -6.24 -2.48 18.26
N VAL A 17 -6.89 -3.66 18.27
CA VAL A 17 -8.34 -3.82 18.36
C VAL A 17 -8.96 -2.93 19.45
N GLY A 18 -9.97 -2.15 19.06
CA GLY A 18 -10.72 -1.22 19.92
C GLY A 18 -10.06 0.15 20.14
N ASP A 19 -8.81 0.34 19.72
CA ASP A 19 -8.22 1.68 19.69
C ASP A 19 -8.89 2.52 18.60
N LYS A 20 -9.02 3.83 18.85
CA LYS A 20 -9.58 4.79 17.89
C LYS A 20 -8.51 5.75 17.38
N VAL A 21 -8.55 6.03 16.08
CA VAL A 21 -7.66 6.98 15.42
C VAL A 21 -8.49 8.09 14.80
N ARG A 22 -8.18 9.34 15.14
CA ARG A 22 -8.77 10.51 14.48
C ARG A 22 -8.13 10.67 13.10
N LEU A 23 -8.93 10.86 12.06
CA LEU A 23 -8.42 11.13 10.72
C LEU A 23 -8.02 12.60 10.63
N ALA A 24 -6.73 12.86 10.84
CA ALA A 24 -6.14 14.19 10.83
C ALA A 24 -6.92 15.18 11.72
N ASP A 25 -7.29 16.33 11.15
CA ASP A 25 -8.04 17.41 11.79
C ASP A 25 -9.57 17.28 11.64
N THR A 26 -10.06 16.21 11.01
CA THR A 26 -11.51 15.95 10.86
C THR A 26 -12.15 15.48 12.18
N GLU A 27 -13.47 15.48 12.28
CA GLU A 27 -14.22 14.86 13.39
C GLU A 27 -14.53 13.37 13.15
N LEU A 28 -13.78 12.71 12.25
CA LEU A 28 -13.93 11.29 11.95
C LEU A 28 -12.95 10.47 12.80
N PHE A 29 -13.48 9.47 13.49
CA PHE A 29 -12.72 8.53 14.29
C PHE A 29 -12.98 7.11 13.78
N ILE A 30 -11.92 6.46 13.31
CA ILE A 30 -11.95 5.05 12.93
C ILE A 30 -11.59 4.17 14.12
N GLU A 31 -12.17 2.99 14.22
CA GLU A 31 -11.86 1.99 15.25
C GLU A 31 -11.22 0.78 14.60
N VAL A 32 -10.15 0.24 15.21
CA VAL A 32 -9.51 -0.98 14.71
C VAL A 32 -10.41 -2.18 15.01
N GLU A 33 -10.94 -2.84 13.97
CA GLU A 33 -11.91 -3.92 14.08
C GLU A 33 -11.22 -5.28 14.32
N LYS A 34 -10.03 -5.46 13.73
CA LYS A 34 -9.25 -6.70 13.79
C LYS A 34 -7.76 -6.39 13.84
N ASP A 35 -6.99 -7.25 14.50
CA ASP A 35 -5.53 -7.25 14.45
C ASP A 35 -5.09 -8.65 14.05
N LEU A 36 -4.42 -8.74 12.90
CA LEU A 36 -3.92 -10.00 12.34
C LEU A 36 -2.49 -10.29 12.79
N THR A 37 -1.90 -9.42 13.61
CA THR A 37 -0.62 -9.67 14.27
C THR A 37 -0.83 -10.43 15.59
N ILE A 38 0.27 -10.84 16.22
CA ILE A 38 0.24 -11.60 17.47
C ILE A 38 1.02 -10.83 18.54
N HIS A 39 0.38 -10.60 19.69
CA HIS A 39 0.98 -9.85 20.77
C HIS A 39 2.25 -10.48 21.34
N GLY A 40 3.35 -9.73 21.31
CA GLY A 40 4.68 -10.19 21.69
C GLY A 40 5.52 -10.74 20.54
N GLU A 41 4.91 -10.95 19.36
CA GLU A 41 5.53 -11.46 18.14
C GLU A 41 5.55 -10.41 17.01
N GLU A 42 5.32 -9.14 17.34
CA GLU A 42 5.35 -8.04 16.38
C GLU A 42 6.71 -7.96 15.70
N VAL A 43 6.71 -7.87 14.38
CA VAL A 43 7.94 -7.69 13.61
C VAL A 43 8.25 -6.20 13.47
N LYS A 44 9.43 -5.80 13.88
CA LYS A 44 9.90 -4.42 13.79
C LYS A 44 11.36 -4.37 13.37
N PHE A 45 11.66 -3.57 12.35
CA PHE A 45 13.03 -3.39 11.83
C PHE A 45 13.78 -2.26 12.56
N GLY A 46 15.09 -2.45 12.74
CA GLY A 46 16.01 -1.46 13.31
C GLY A 46 17.11 -2.09 14.16
N GLY A 47 18.12 -1.28 14.53
CA GLY A 47 19.23 -1.72 15.36
C GLY A 47 18.75 -2.33 16.68
N GLY A 48 19.11 -3.60 16.93
CA GLY A 48 18.74 -4.33 18.14
C GLY A 48 17.28 -4.80 18.21
N LYS A 49 16.50 -4.70 17.11
CA LYS A 49 15.08 -5.09 17.09
C LYS A 49 14.87 -6.54 16.59
N VAL A 50 13.63 -6.85 16.22
CA VAL A 50 13.14 -8.21 15.95
C VAL A 50 13.62 -8.75 14.61
N ILE A 51 13.52 -7.95 13.55
CA ILE A 51 13.89 -8.38 12.19
C ILE A 51 15.40 -8.32 12.04
N ARG A 52 16.04 -9.42 12.44
CA ARG A 52 17.48 -9.68 12.34
C ARG A 52 17.70 -11.15 12.05
N ASP A 53 18.86 -11.45 11.49
CA ASP A 53 19.29 -12.79 11.09
C ASP A 53 19.04 -13.84 12.19
N GLY A 54 18.29 -14.89 11.84
CA GLY A 54 17.92 -15.98 12.75
C GLY A 54 16.88 -15.63 13.83
N MET A 55 16.45 -14.38 13.93
CA MET A 55 15.39 -13.91 14.83
C MET A 55 14.07 -13.81 14.06
N GLY A 56 13.50 -12.62 13.87
CA GLY A 56 12.32 -12.41 13.02
C GLY A 56 12.60 -12.48 11.51
N GLN A 57 13.88 -12.57 11.10
CA GLN A 57 14.27 -12.90 9.73
C GLN A 57 14.71 -14.38 9.68
N SER A 58 13.99 -15.17 8.89
CA SER A 58 14.29 -16.58 8.63
C SER A 58 15.48 -16.73 7.66
N GLN A 59 16.04 -17.95 7.58
CA GLN A 59 16.98 -18.35 6.54
C GLN A 59 16.29 -18.76 5.23
N VAL A 60 14.96 -18.86 5.21
CA VAL A 60 14.18 -19.22 4.03
C VAL A 60 14.41 -18.20 2.91
N SER A 61 14.88 -18.67 1.76
CA SER A 61 15.12 -17.82 0.59
C SER A 61 13.79 -17.42 -0.08
N ARG A 62 13.86 -16.40 -0.95
CA ARG A 62 12.74 -16.00 -1.82
C ARG A 62 12.18 -17.18 -2.64
N ALA A 63 13.07 -18.01 -3.18
CA ALA A 63 12.68 -19.20 -3.97
C ALA A 63 11.91 -20.23 -3.15
N GLN A 64 12.12 -20.25 -1.83
CA GLN A 64 11.47 -21.16 -0.88
C GLN A 64 10.21 -20.56 -0.23
N GLY A 65 9.85 -19.31 -0.53
CA GLY A 65 8.59 -18.71 -0.10
C GLY A 65 8.71 -17.36 0.61
N ALA A 66 9.91 -16.88 0.92
CA ALA A 66 10.06 -15.52 1.47
C ALA A 66 9.56 -14.45 0.48
N VAL A 67 8.97 -13.38 1.00
CA VAL A 67 8.43 -12.28 0.20
C VAL A 67 9.50 -11.25 -0.17
N ASP A 68 9.23 -10.42 -1.17
CA ASP A 68 10.17 -9.39 -1.64
C ASP A 68 10.20 -8.18 -0.72
N THR A 69 9.05 -7.82 -0.17
CA THR A 69 8.92 -6.69 0.76
C THR A 69 7.82 -6.97 1.78
N VAL A 70 7.99 -6.47 3.01
CA VAL A 70 6.92 -6.45 4.02
C VAL A 70 6.67 -5.02 4.49
N ILE A 71 5.40 -4.62 4.52
CA ILE A 71 4.95 -3.43 5.26
C ILE A 71 4.53 -3.91 6.65
N THR A 72 5.24 -3.50 7.70
CA THR A 72 5.05 -4.03 9.06
C THR A 72 4.03 -3.23 9.86
N ASN A 73 3.16 -3.91 10.63
CA ASN A 73 2.24 -3.32 11.60
C ASN A 73 1.36 -2.16 11.05
N ALA A 74 0.93 -2.26 9.79
CA ALA A 74 0.13 -1.21 9.16
C ALA A 74 -1.30 -1.22 9.67
N LEU A 75 -1.86 -0.03 9.94
CA LEU A 75 -3.31 0.14 10.06
C LEU A 75 -3.90 0.28 8.66
N VAL A 76 -4.61 -0.72 8.19
CA VAL A 76 -5.25 -0.75 6.87
C VAL A 76 -6.66 -0.20 6.96
N ILE A 77 -7.01 0.68 6.02
CA ILE A 77 -8.39 1.10 5.76
C ILE A 77 -8.72 0.68 4.33
N ASP A 78 -9.71 -0.19 4.19
CA ASP A 78 -10.21 -0.64 2.90
C ASP A 78 -11.74 -0.73 2.90
N ALA A 79 -12.36 -0.29 1.82
CA ALA A 79 -13.82 -0.24 1.72
C ALA A 79 -14.48 -1.63 1.73
N SER A 80 -13.78 -2.65 1.23
CA SER A 80 -14.30 -4.02 1.12
C SER A 80 -13.88 -4.92 2.29
N ALA A 81 -12.69 -4.68 2.86
CA ALA A 81 -12.12 -5.51 3.92
C ALA A 81 -12.28 -4.93 5.34
N GLY A 82 -12.62 -3.64 5.47
CA GLY A 82 -12.82 -2.96 6.76
C GLY A 82 -11.57 -2.27 7.28
N ILE A 83 -11.51 -2.06 8.60
CA ILE A 83 -10.40 -1.35 9.27
C ILE A 83 -9.66 -2.32 10.19
N PHE A 84 -8.42 -2.66 9.86
CA PHE A 84 -7.68 -3.69 10.59
C PHE A 84 -6.18 -3.43 10.61
N LYS A 85 -5.48 -4.04 11.57
CA LYS A 85 -4.02 -4.03 11.65
C LYS A 85 -3.44 -5.34 11.10
N ALA A 86 -2.39 -5.25 10.30
CA ALA A 86 -1.69 -6.41 9.75
C ALA A 86 -0.28 -6.09 9.24
N ASP A 87 0.51 -7.12 8.96
CA ASP A 87 1.65 -7.07 8.07
C ASP A 87 1.22 -7.39 6.63
N ILE A 88 1.81 -6.72 5.64
CA ILE A 88 1.49 -6.88 4.22
C ILE A 88 2.71 -7.38 3.46
N GLY A 89 2.63 -8.59 2.92
CA GLY A 89 3.70 -9.20 2.13
C GLY A 89 3.53 -8.92 0.64
N LEU A 90 4.58 -8.42 -0.01
CA LEU A 90 4.63 -8.16 -1.44
C LEU A 90 5.53 -9.16 -2.14
N ARG A 91 5.08 -9.71 -3.27
CA ARG A 91 5.88 -10.59 -4.12
C ARG A 91 5.54 -10.34 -5.58
N ASP A 92 6.56 -10.23 -6.43
CA ASP A 92 6.42 -9.99 -7.87
C ASP A 92 5.52 -8.78 -8.19
N GLY A 93 5.65 -7.71 -7.39
CA GLY A 93 4.86 -6.48 -7.52
C GLY A 93 3.39 -6.60 -7.13
N ARG A 94 2.99 -7.67 -6.44
CA ARG A 94 1.61 -7.93 -6.00
C ARG A 94 1.53 -8.13 -4.50
N ILE A 95 0.36 -7.84 -3.92
CA ILE A 95 0.03 -8.26 -2.55
C ILE A 95 -0.07 -9.79 -2.55
N ALA A 96 0.88 -10.45 -1.90
CA ALA A 96 0.95 -11.91 -1.83
C ALA A 96 0.19 -12.45 -0.62
N ALA A 97 0.21 -11.72 0.50
CA ALA A 97 -0.46 -12.12 1.74
C ALA A 97 -0.66 -10.92 2.66
N ILE A 98 -1.69 -11.02 3.52
CA ILE A 98 -2.05 -10.07 4.56
C ILE A 98 -2.21 -10.89 5.85
N GLY A 99 -1.46 -10.57 6.90
CA GLY A 99 -1.47 -11.38 8.12
C GLY A 99 -0.32 -11.07 9.06
N LYS A 100 0.34 -12.11 9.56
CA LYS A 100 1.46 -12.02 10.51
C LYS A 100 2.76 -12.38 9.80
N ALA A 101 3.68 -11.42 9.73
CA ALA A 101 5.00 -11.64 9.16
C ALA A 101 6.02 -12.09 10.19
N GLY A 102 7.12 -12.68 9.74
CA GLY A 102 8.28 -13.01 10.58
C GLY A 102 8.97 -14.30 10.19
N ASN A 103 9.54 -14.96 11.19
CA ASN A 103 10.27 -16.20 11.02
C ASN A 103 9.48 -17.39 11.61
N PRO A 104 9.03 -18.36 10.79
CA PRO A 104 8.29 -19.52 11.29
C PRO A 104 9.12 -20.46 12.18
N ASP A 105 10.46 -20.34 12.16
CA ASP A 105 11.35 -21.17 12.99
C ASP A 105 11.34 -20.74 14.46
N THR A 106 10.97 -19.49 14.74
CA THR A 106 11.09 -18.89 16.08
C THR A 106 9.83 -18.20 16.58
N GLN A 107 8.84 -17.98 15.70
CA GLN A 107 7.61 -17.25 16.01
C GLN A 107 6.39 -18.04 15.58
N ASP A 108 5.39 -18.12 16.45
CA ASP A 108 4.13 -18.79 16.15
C ASP A 108 3.28 -18.00 15.12
N GLY A 109 2.45 -18.73 14.39
CA GLY A 109 1.40 -18.17 13.54
C GLY A 109 1.87 -17.33 12.35
N VAL A 110 3.14 -17.46 11.93
CA VAL A 110 3.69 -16.75 10.76
C VAL A 110 2.99 -17.21 9.48
N THR A 111 2.36 -16.26 8.78
CA THR A 111 1.75 -16.47 7.46
C THR A 111 2.54 -15.78 6.34
N ILE A 112 3.47 -14.88 6.68
CA ILE A 112 4.31 -14.14 5.73
C ILE A 112 5.77 -14.30 6.15
N ILE A 113 6.56 -15.04 5.36
CA ILE A 113 7.95 -15.31 5.73
C ILE A 113 8.85 -14.13 5.34
N ILE A 114 9.56 -13.59 6.33
CA ILE A 114 10.65 -12.62 6.13
C ILE A 114 11.94 -13.41 5.99
N GLY A 115 12.59 -13.32 4.82
CA GLY A 115 13.84 -13.99 4.52
C GLY A 115 15.00 -13.02 4.26
N PRO A 116 16.18 -13.52 3.86
CA PRO A 116 17.37 -12.68 3.66
C PRO A 116 17.25 -11.67 2.51
N GLY A 117 16.29 -11.86 1.60
CA GLY A 117 16.03 -10.97 0.47
C GLY A 117 14.80 -10.07 0.63
N THR A 118 14.19 -10.04 1.82
CA THR A 118 12.97 -9.26 2.08
C THR A 118 13.31 -7.85 2.53
N GLU A 119 12.84 -6.84 1.81
CA GLU A 119 12.90 -5.43 2.24
C GLU A 119 11.78 -5.08 3.24
N ILE A 120 12.00 -4.10 4.11
CA ILE A 120 11.05 -3.68 5.14
C ILE A 120 10.62 -2.23 4.97
N ILE A 121 9.30 -2.01 4.94
CA ILE A 121 8.67 -0.70 5.07
C ILE A 121 7.97 -0.63 6.44
N ALA A 122 8.36 0.32 7.28
CA ALA A 122 7.77 0.49 8.60
C ALA A 122 6.37 1.13 8.50
N GLY A 123 5.32 0.33 8.69
CA GLY A 123 3.92 0.77 8.71
C GLY A 123 3.40 1.13 10.12
N GLU A 124 4.17 0.87 11.18
CA GLU A 124 3.75 1.22 12.54
C GLU A 124 3.44 2.72 12.69
N GLY A 125 2.24 3.03 13.20
CA GLY A 125 1.77 4.40 13.35
C GLY A 125 1.40 5.11 12.03
N LYS A 126 1.32 4.37 10.92
CA LYS A 126 0.86 4.83 9.62
C LYS A 126 -0.46 4.16 9.23
N ILE A 127 -1.19 4.82 8.35
CA ILE A 127 -2.38 4.26 7.70
C ILE A 127 -1.98 3.83 6.28
N LEU A 128 -2.40 2.63 5.89
CA LEU A 128 -2.25 2.08 4.55
C LEU A 128 -3.63 2.01 3.86
N THR A 129 -3.69 2.50 2.63
CA THR A 129 -4.89 2.44 1.78
C THR A 129 -4.52 1.89 0.41
N SER A 130 -5.52 1.49 -0.37
CA SER A 130 -5.33 1.33 -1.81
C SER A 130 -4.96 2.69 -2.44
N GLY A 131 -4.23 2.65 -3.56
CA GLY A 131 -4.06 3.85 -4.39
C GLY A 131 -5.41 4.28 -4.99
N GLY A 132 -5.63 5.58 -5.10
CA GLY A 132 -6.86 6.12 -5.65
C GLY A 132 -7.02 5.86 -7.15
N PHE A 133 -8.28 5.86 -7.60
CA PHE A 133 -8.69 5.71 -8.99
C PHE A 133 -9.49 6.95 -9.40
N ASP A 134 -8.97 7.74 -10.33
CA ASP A 134 -9.72 8.86 -10.93
C ASP A 134 -10.28 8.44 -12.28
N ALA A 135 -11.60 8.43 -12.41
CA ALA A 135 -12.32 7.95 -13.58
C ALA A 135 -12.74 9.05 -14.56
N HIS A 136 -12.39 10.32 -14.29
CA HIS A 136 -12.83 11.46 -15.11
C HIS A 136 -11.66 12.40 -15.44
N ILE A 137 -10.66 11.87 -16.14
CA ILE A 137 -9.47 12.65 -16.48
C ILE A 137 -9.55 13.26 -17.89
N HIS A 138 -9.35 14.56 -17.96
CA HIS A 138 -9.03 15.25 -19.20
C HIS A 138 -7.52 15.29 -19.36
N PHE A 139 -6.93 14.59 -20.33
CA PHE A 139 -5.46 14.61 -20.55
C PHE A 139 -4.99 15.89 -21.25
N ILE A 140 -5.10 17.01 -20.53
CA ILE A 140 -4.79 18.38 -21.00
C ILE A 140 -3.28 18.63 -20.98
N CYS A 141 -2.62 18.25 -19.89
CA CYS A 141 -1.18 18.44 -19.72
C CYS A 141 -0.59 17.26 -18.92
N PRO A 142 0.69 16.91 -19.12
CA PRO A 142 1.33 15.81 -18.40
C PRO A 142 1.54 16.09 -16.90
N GLN A 143 1.63 17.35 -16.49
CA GLN A 143 1.89 17.72 -15.09
C GLN A 143 0.81 17.21 -14.12
N GLN A 144 -0.44 17.09 -14.60
CA GLN A 144 -1.54 16.58 -13.76
C GLN A 144 -1.32 15.13 -13.30
N ILE A 145 -0.50 14.34 -14.01
CA ILE A 145 -0.16 12.97 -13.62
C ILE A 145 0.68 12.98 -12.34
N GLU A 146 1.65 13.89 -12.24
CA GLU A 146 2.48 14.04 -11.05
C GLU A 146 1.64 14.54 -9.87
N GLU A 147 0.79 15.54 -10.09
CA GLU A 147 -0.11 16.06 -9.04
C GLU A 147 -1.05 14.96 -8.53
N ALA A 148 -1.63 14.18 -9.43
CA ALA A 148 -2.47 13.03 -9.09
C ALA A 148 -1.69 12.02 -8.22
N LEU A 149 -0.48 11.66 -8.64
CA LEU A 149 0.37 10.72 -7.88
C LEU A 149 0.70 11.25 -6.47
N MET A 150 1.04 12.53 -6.34
CA MET A 150 1.35 13.16 -5.06
C MET A 150 0.14 13.24 -4.12
N SER A 151 -1.08 13.23 -4.67
CA SER A 151 -2.32 13.14 -3.90
C SER A 151 -2.75 11.72 -3.53
N GLY A 152 -2.01 10.70 -3.97
CA GLY A 152 -2.30 9.28 -3.71
C GLY A 152 -3.15 8.59 -4.78
N ILE A 153 -3.40 9.21 -5.93
CA ILE A 153 -4.00 8.55 -7.10
C ILE A 153 -2.91 7.73 -7.80
N THR A 154 -3.21 6.48 -8.13
CA THR A 154 -2.27 5.59 -8.86
C THR A 154 -2.83 5.11 -10.19
N THR A 155 -4.11 5.40 -10.44
CA THR A 155 -4.81 5.01 -11.66
C THR A 155 -5.66 6.16 -12.17
N MET A 156 -5.53 6.46 -13.47
CA MET A 156 -6.32 7.47 -14.18
C MET A 156 -7.04 6.85 -15.37
N LEU A 157 -8.33 7.15 -15.53
CA LEU A 157 -9.11 6.83 -16.71
C LEU A 157 -9.74 8.11 -17.27
N GLY A 158 -9.62 8.29 -18.58
CA GLY A 158 -10.23 9.42 -19.26
C GLY A 158 -9.70 9.57 -20.68
N GLY A 159 -9.65 10.79 -21.22
CA GLY A 159 -9.24 11.00 -22.60
C GLY A 159 -8.71 12.39 -22.87
N GLY A 160 -7.92 12.52 -23.93
CA GLY A 160 -7.35 13.78 -24.34
C GLY A 160 -6.20 13.63 -25.34
N THR A 161 -5.78 14.75 -25.89
CA THR A 161 -4.65 14.86 -26.83
C THR A 161 -3.81 16.10 -26.52
N GLY A 162 -3.72 16.51 -25.26
CA GLY A 162 -3.15 17.79 -24.85
C GLY A 162 -4.18 18.93 -24.84
N PRO A 163 -3.76 20.21 -24.89
CA PRO A 163 -4.62 21.36 -24.65
C PRO A 163 -5.51 21.74 -25.86
N ALA A 164 -5.97 20.77 -26.63
CA ALA A 164 -6.92 20.98 -27.72
C ALA A 164 -8.32 21.26 -27.16
N HIS A 165 -9.10 22.14 -27.80
CA HIS A 165 -10.46 22.48 -27.39
C HIS A 165 -11.37 21.25 -27.17
N GLY A 166 -11.16 20.17 -27.95
CA GLY A 166 -11.86 18.91 -27.73
C GLY A 166 -11.55 18.27 -26.37
N THR A 167 -10.28 18.23 -25.99
CA THR A 167 -9.84 17.70 -24.68
C THR A 167 -10.24 18.60 -23.53
N LEU A 168 -10.22 19.92 -23.71
CA LEU A 168 -10.70 20.86 -22.69
C LEU A 168 -12.20 20.65 -22.35
N ALA A 169 -12.98 20.11 -23.29
CA ALA A 169 -14.41 19.89 -23.13
C ALA A 169 -14.79 18.43 -22.84
N THR A 170 -14.03 17.46 -23.35
CA THR A 170 -14.41 16.04 -23.33
C THR A 170 -13.23 15.14 -23.00
N THR A 171 -13.48 14.10 -22.21
CA THR A 171 -12.54 13.00 -21.94
C THR A 171 -12.45 12.05 -23.13
N CYS A 172 -12.00 12.56 -24.28
CA CYS A 172 -11.91 11.78 -25.52
C CYS A 172 -10.52 11.86 -26.12
N THR A 173 -9.95 10.70 -26.45
CA THR A 173 -8.80 10.56 -27.35
C THR A 173 -9.32 10.07 -28.70
N PRO A 174 -9.61 10.97 -29.66
CA PRO A 174 -10.37 10.60 -30.85
C PRO A 174 -9.52 9.84 -31.88
N GLY A 175 -9.93 8.61 -32.19
CA GLY A 175 -9.41 7.82 -33.31
C GLY A 175 -8.04 7.14 -33.07
N PRO A 176 -7.67 6.16 -33.92
CA PRO A 176 -6.53 5.28 -33.68
C PRO A 176 -5.18 5.98 -33.58
N TRP A 177 -4.95 7.01 -34.39
CA TRP A 177 -3.66 7.70 -34.41
C TRP A 177 -3.38 8.42 -33.08
N HIS A 178 -4.36 9.15 -32.56
CA HIS A 178 -4.23 9.84 -31.27
C HIS A 178 -4.10 8.86 -30.11
N MET A 179 -4.86 7.77 -30.11
CA MET A 179 -4.73 6.72 -29.09
C MET A 179 -3.30 6.14 -29.08
N ALA A 180 -2.74 5.79 -30.25
CA ALA A 180 -1.39 5.28 -30.33
C ALA A 180 -0.33 6.27 -29.81
N ARG A 181 -0.46 7.57 -30.13
CA ARG A 181 0.46 8.61 -29.64
C ARG A 181 0.35 8.81 -28.13
N MET A 182 -0.87 8.81 -27.59
CA MET A 182 -1.08 8.97 -26.14
C MET A 182 -0.55 7.76 -25.36
N ILE A 183 -0.80 6.53 -25.82
CA ILE A 183 -0.25 5.31 -25.19
C ILE A 183 1.29 5.38 -25.16
N GLN A 184 1.93 5.79 -26.25
CA GLN A 184 3.39 5.96 -26.28
C GLN A 184 3.86 7.04 -25.30
N SER A 185 3.13 8.15 -25.16
CA SER A 185 3.50 9.20 -24.21
C SER A 185 3.40 8.76 -22.75
N PHE A 186 2.54 7.78 -22.44
CA PHE A 186 2.30 7.31 -21.09
C PHE A 186 3.37 6.37 -20.54
N ASP A 187 4.22 5.80 -21.39
CA ASP A 187 5.33 4.92 -20.99
C ASP A 187 6.36 5.61 -20.07
N ALA A 188 6.32 6.95 -20.01
CA ALA A 188 7.18 7.75 -19.15
C ALA A 188 6.71 7.84 -17.68
N PHE A 189 5.51 7.34 -17.33
CA PHE A 189 4.91 7.57 -16.01
C PHE A 189 4.69 6.27 -15.23
N PRO A 190 5.02 6.22 -13.92
CA PRO A 190 4.74 5.08 -13.05
C PRO A 190 3.28 5.08 -12.57
N MET A 191 2.33 5.12 -13.51
CA MET A 191 0.89 5.11 -13.23
C MET A 191 0.14 4.17 -14.17
N ASN A 192 -0.98 3.63 -13.68
CA ASN A 192 -1.93 2.94 -14.54
C ASN A 192 -2.78 3.99 -15.28
N ILE A 193 -2.83 3.92 -16.61
CA ILE A 193 -3.58 4.90 -17.41
C ILE A 193 -4.49 4.20 -18.42
N GLY A 194 -5.77 4.56 -18.41
CA GLY A 194 -6.79 4.13 -19.37
C GLY A 194 -7.26 5.28 -20.27
N LEU A 195 -7.53 4.98 -21.54
CA LEU A 195 -8.02 5.93 -22.54
C LEU A 195 -9.45 5.64 -22.98
N SER A 196 -10.29 6.68 -23.01
CA SER A 196 -11.62 6.68 -23.61
C SER A 196 -11.59 7.28 -25.01
N GLY A 197 -12.21 6.56 -25.96
CA GLY A 197 -12.48 7.06 -27.30
C GLY A 197 -13.65 8.03 -27.33
N LYS A 198 -14.02 8.45 -28.54
CA LYS A 198 -15.28 9.14 -28.81
C LYS A 198 -16.32 8.11 -29.24
N GLY A 199 -17.48 8.10 -28.59
CA GLY A 199 -18.60 7.20 -28.90
C GLY A 199 -19.28 7.48 -30.23
#